data_AF-A0A5N7DGQ3-F1
#
_entry.id   AF-A0A5N7DGQ3-F1
#
_cell.length_a   1.000
_cell.length_b   1.000
_cell.length_c   1.000
_cell.angle_alpha   90.00
_cell.angle_beta   90.00
_cell.angle_gamma   90.00
#
_symmetry.space_group_name_H-M   'P 1'
#
loop_
_entity.id
_entity.type
_entity.pdbx_description
1 polymer ?
#
loop_
_entity_poly.entity_id
_entity_poly.type
_entity_poly.pdbx_seq_one_letter_code
_entity_poly.pdbx_strand_id
1 'polypeptide(L)'
;MPSSSGSFRAMLVALWVIFALLPGFSDGHSRSIVRRRQFKNSSPATKALSLCGPNCPSCAVSLNAPPKLSTAKNGAKGGSLPKRVLAKPEDEDFGGDVESFLVSQYMRADWVPHGNQGLPSALFKELGNKKFNLAVRDLWGCASVVVVSEKGIWMSHIWENPSFGREVLSNRWAPSEDNVFINTVLKPLADGNEQMPGLTQFTQGNGAFIAEYKPFAYIFYPSWSRHAQYDRVYTARINDISHKLERLLPLSVPPLIYQYDRAGGDLLSSKGKVLFQYEPNERVTQTKNGPLQQAVNRIWLENRPMYVHQRYWPAWPLQRSAGNANAKRDTSPRPTIAIPNATLSCPETTVTPQIIPALDRLVIDDRSETSTATRNKRPIASPMSEAQLDSHITI
;
A
#
# COMPACT_ATOMS: atom_id res chain seq x y z
N MET A 1 50.71 -40.52 37.13
CA MET A 1 50.38 -41.22 35.86
C MET A 1 49.85 -42.61 36.20
N PRO A 2 48.82 -43.16 35.55
CA PRO A 2 48.12 -42.75 34.32
C PRO A 2 46.69 -42.21 34.54
N SER A 3 46.12 -41.71 33.46
CA SER A 3 44.91 -40.91 33.28
C SER A 3 43.65 -41.73 33.01
N SER A 4 42.52 -41.36 33.64
CA SER A 4 41.18 -41.89 33.32
C SER A 4 40.44 -40.99 32.34
N SER A 5 40.03 -41.57 31.20
CA SER A 5 39.08 -40.99 30.24
C SER A 5 37.69 -41.56 30.52
N GLY A 6 36.82 -40.76 31.16
CA GLY A 6 35.46 -41.14 31.53
C GLY A 6 34.40 -40.26 30.87
N SER A 7 33.85 -40.78 29.76
CA SER A 7 32.46 -40.65 29.27
C SER A 7 31.64 -39.38 29.58
N PHE A 8 31.63 -38.43 28.64
CA PHE A 8 30.71 -37.28 28.60
C PHE A 8 29.34 -37.59 27.95
N ARG A 9 28.98 -38.87 27.75
CA ARG A 9 27.75 -39.27 27.04
C ARG A 9 26.57 -39.66 27.93
N ALA A 10 26.72 -39.66 29.26
CA ALA A 10 25.63 -40.03 30.18
C ALA A 10 24.81 -38.84 30.73
N MET A 11 25.23 -37.58 30.50
CA MET A 11 24.58 -36.42 31.11
C MET A 11 23.54 -35.69 30.24
N LEU A 12 23.39 -36.09 28.97
CA LEU A 12 22.52 -35.41 27.99
C LEU A 12 21.14 -36.06 27.77
N VAL A 13 20.85 -37.18 28.43
CA VAL A 13 19.53 -37.86 28.31
C VAL A 13 18.63 -37.58 29.52
N ALA A 14 19.17 -37.08 30.64
CA ALA A 14 18.40 -36.81 31.86
C ALA A 14 17.65 -35.45 31.86
N LEU A 15 17.93 -34.55 30.91
CA LEU A 15 17.32 -33.21 30.85
C LEU A 15 16.10 -33.11 29.91
N TRP A 16 15.77 -34.17 29.19
CA TRP A 16 14.63 -34.20 28.26
C TRP A 16 13.36 -34.88 28.81
N VAL A 17 13.41 -35.46 30.02
CA VAL A 17 12.26 -36.20 30.61
C VAL A 17 11.50 -35.38 31.67
N ILE A 18 11.99 -34.20 32.07
CA ILE A 18 11.32 -33.36 33.10
C ILE A 18 10.29 -32.38 32.51
N PHE A 19 10.28 -32.12 31.20
CA PHE A 19 9.36 -31.15 30.58
C PHE A 19 8.05 -31.75 30.02
N ALA A 20 7.84 -33.06 30.13
CA ALA A 20 6.69 -33.75 29.53
C ALA A 20 5.64 -34.27 30.54
N LEU A 21 5.73 -33.92 31.82
CA LEU A 21 4.81 -34.39 32.87
C LEU A 21 4.38 -33.29 33.85
N LEU A 22 3.77 -32.21 33.35
CA LEU A 22 2.88 -31.38 34.18
C LEU A 22 1.56 -31.09 33.46
N PRO A 23 0.41 -31.48 34.05
CA PRO A 23 -0.92 -31.21 33.51
C PRO A 23 -1.32 -29.75 33.76
N GLY A 24 -2.27 -29.28 32.95
CA GLY A 24 -2.68 -27.89 32.89
C GLY A 24 -3.16 -27.26 34.20
N PHE A 25 -2.97 -25.94 34.28
CA PHE A 25 -3.76 -25.04 35.10
C PHE A 25 -4.09 -23.79 34.27
N SER A 26 -5.36 -23.72 33.88
CA SER A 26 -6.12 -22.47 33.80
C SER A 26 -6.14 -21.84 35.19
N ASP A 27 -5.81 -20.55 35.26
CA ASP A 27 -6.37 -19.52 36.17
C ASP A 27 -5.60 -18.22 35.86
N GLY A 28 -6.22 -17.10 35.51
CA GLY A 28 -7.40 -16.54 36.13
C GLY A 28 -6.98 -15.64 37.29
N HIS A 29 -6.44 -14.44 37.01
CA HIS A 29 -6.31 -13.39 38.02
C HIS A 29 -6.82 -12.04 37.49
N SER A 30 -8.13 -11.88 37.66
CA SER A 30 -8.80 -10.60 37.85
C SER A 30 -8.18 -9.87 39.03
N ARG A 31 -7.80 -8.60 38.84
CA ARG A 31 -7.72 -7.65 39.96
C ARG A 31 -9.04 -6.90 40.05
N SER A 32 -9.77 -7.21 41.12
CA SER A 32 -10.96 -6.52 41.59
C SER A 32 -10.63 -5.11 42.09
N ILE A 33 -11.33 -4.12 41.58
CA ILE A 33 -11.57 -2.85 42.29
C ILE A 33 -13.08 -2.79 42.60
N VAL A 34 -13.39 -3.03 43.86
CA VAL A 34 -14.67 -2.82 44.58
C VAL A 34 -14.35 -1.62 45.48
N ARG A 35 -15.10 -0.52 45.64
CA ARG A 35 -16.48 -0.07 45.39
C ARG A 35 -16.43 1.46 45.58
N ARG A 36 -17.22 2.24 44.83
CA ARG A 36 -18.31 3.03 45.44
C ARG A 36 -19.33 3.49 44.39
N ARG A 37 -20.57 3.08 44.66
CA ARG A 37 -21.82 3.44 44.01
C ARG A 37 -22.04 4.95 44.00
N GLN A 38 -22.44 5.50 42.85
CA GLN A 38 -23.67 6.32 42.74
C GLN A 38 -24.05 6.48 41.26
N PHE A 39 -24.78 5.52 40.70
CA PHE A 39 -25.53 5.74 39.46
C PHE A 39 -26.99 6.01 39.85
N LYS A 40 -27.42 7.26 39.62
CA LYS A 40 -28.82 7.63 39.59
C LYS A 40 -29.43 7.06 38.32
N ASN A 41 -30.44 6.21 38.50
CA ASN A 41 -31.34 5.76 37.45
C ASN A 41 -32.16 6.95 36.91
N SER A 42 -32.18 7.12 35.59
CA SER A 42 -33.37 7.60 34.87
C SER A 42 -33.23 7.30 33.37
N SER A 43 -33.82 6.20 32.93
CA SER A 43 -34.09 5.92 31.52
C SER A 43 -35.20 6.86 31.02
N PRO A 44 -35.08 7.49 29.84
CA PRO A 44 -36.23 8.06 29.15
C PRO A 44 -36.95 6.95 28.38
N ALA A 45 -38.26 6.89 28.57
CA ALA A 45 -39.16 5.94 27.93
C ALA A 45 -39.16 6.06 26.39
N THR A 46 -39.09 4.91 25.74
CA THR A 46 -39.43 4.69 24.34
C THR A 46 -40.90 5.10 24.13
N LYS A 47 -41.14 6.26 23.52
CA LYS A 47 -42.49 6.65 23.09
C LYS A 47 -42.84 5.88 21.82
N ALA A 48 -43.87 5.04 21.94
CA ALA A 48 -44.56 4.44 20.80
C ALA A 48 -45.11 5.54 19.88
N LEU A 49 -44.82 5.44 18.59
CA LEU A 49 -45.46 6.23 17.53
C LEU A 49 -46.92 5.78 17.41
N SER A 50 -47.85 6.54 17.99
CA SER A 50 -49.28 6.39 17.71
C SER A 50 -49.63 7.13 16.42
N LEU A 51 -50.05 6.40 15.40
CA LEU A 51 -50.70 6.93 14.20
C LEU A 51 -51.97 7.71 14.60
N CYS A 52 -52.11 8.95 14.15
CA CYS A 52 -53.32 9.74 14.34
C CYS A 52 -54.47 9.17 13.49
N GLY A 53 -55.60 8.85 14.12
CA GLY A 53 -56.85 8.54 13.43
C GLY A 53 -57.49 9.78 12.80
N PRO A 54 -58.44 9.60 11.85
CA PRO A 54 -58.94 10.64 10.95
C PRO A 54 -59.74 11.79 11.59
N ASN A 55 -59.82 11.90 12.93
CA ASN A 55 -60.55 12.96 13.64
C ASN A 55 -59.74 13.54 14.81
N CYS A 56 -58.47 13.88 14.59
CA CYS A 56 -57.66 14.57 15.61
C CYS A 56 -58.00 16.08 15.66
N PRO A 57 -58.45 16.63 16.81
CA PRO A 57 -58.82 18.05 16.94
C PRO A 57 -57.65 19.02 16.73
N SER A 58 -56.40 18.54 16.81
CA SER A 58 -55.18 19.35 16.65
C SER A 58 -54.83 19.68 15.20
N CYS A 59 -55.55 19.13 14.21
CA CYS A 59 -55.35 19.39 12.78
C CYS A 59 -56.40 20.37 12.20
N ALA A 60 -57.35 20.84 13.00
CA ALA A 60 -58.46 21.66 12.56
C ALA A 60 -58.25 23.16 12.87
N VAL A 61 -57.07 23.72 12.58
CA VAL A 61 -56.87 25.18 12.53
C VAL A 61 -55.79 25.52 11.50
N SER A 62 -56.20 26.02 10.33
CA SER A 62 -55.49 26.97 9.44
C SER A 62 -55.85 26.77 7.97
N LEU A 63 -57.15 26.77 7.65
CA LEU A 63 -57.64 27.17 6.33
C LEU A 63 -58.04 28.63 6.46
N ASN A 64 -57.12 29.58 6.21
CA ASN A 64 -57.37 30.98 5.83
C ASN A 64 -56.08 31.81 5.88
N ALA A 65 -55.08 31.45 5.08
CA ALA A 65 -53.97 32.34 4.76
C ALA A 65 -53.76 32.36 3.23
N PRO A 66 -53.67 33.55 2.59
CA PRO A 66 -53.48 33.64 1.14
C PRO A 66 -52.12 33.04 0.73
N PRO A 67 -52.01 32.46 -0.48
CA PRO A 67 -50.79 31.79 -0.92
C PRO A 67 -49.66 32.80 -1.05
N LYS A 68 -48.67 32.73 -0.15
CA LYS A 68 -47.38 33.37 -0.37
C LYS A 68 -46.72 32.67 -1.56
N LEU A 69 -46.71 33.36 -2.70
CA LEU A 69 -45.82 33.07 -3.83
C LEU A 69 -44.39 33.11 -3.29
N SER A 70 -43.82 31.95 -2.96
CA SER A 70 -42.39 31.85 -2.72
C SER A 70 -41.71 31.91 -4.09
N THR A 71 -41.18 33.08 -4.40
CA THR A 71 -40.24 33.32 -5.51
C THR A 71 -39.23 32.19 -5.54
N ALA A 72 -39.12 31.52 -6.70
CA ALA A 72 -38.09 30.54 -6.93
C ALA A 72 -36.72 31.18 -6.63
N LYS A 73 -36.11 30.78 -5.52
CA LYS A 73 -34.68 31.03 -5.32
C LYS A 73 -34.00 30.24 -6.42
N ASN A 74 -33.58 30.96 -7.46
CA ASN A 74 -32.52 30.55 -8.35
C ASN A 74 -31.28 30.34 -7.49
N GLY A 75 -31.20 29.17 -6.85
CA GLY A 75 -29.98 28.65 -6.29
C GLY A 75 -29.03 28.52 -7.46
N ALA A 76 -28.12 29.48 -7.58
CA ALA A 76 -26.98 29.41 -8.46
C ALA A 76 -26.43 27.99 -8.37
N LYS A 77 -26.42 27.29 -9.51
CA LYS A 77 -25.80 25.98 -9.66
C LYS A 77 -24.42 26.08 -9.03
N GLY A 78 -24.28 25.58 -7.81
CA GLY A 78 -22.98 25.34 -7.22
C GLY A 78 -22.28 24.45 -8.22
N GLY A 79 -21.25 24.99 -8.89
CA GLY A 79 -20.44 24.21 -9.81
C GLY A 79 -20.07 22.94 -9.07
N SER A 80 -20.50 21.80 -9.60
CA SER A 80 -20.17 20.50 -9.02
C SER A 80 -18.65 20.47 -8.90
N LEU A 81 -18.14 20.68 -7.69
CA LEU A 81 -16.74 20.47 -7.41
C LEU A 81 -16.48 19.03 -7.82
N PRO A 82 -15.48 18.76 -8.67
CA PRO A 82 -15.15 17.38 -9.02
C PRO A 82 -14.93 16.64 -7.70
N LYS A 83 -15.81 15.67 -7.41
CA LYS A 83 -15.72 14.85 -6.22
C LYS A 83 -14.36 14.17 -6.26
N ARG A 84 -13.44 14.58 -5.38
CA ARG A 84 -12.16 13.90 -5.20
C ARG A 84 -12.43 12.44 -4.86
N VAL A 85 -11.68 11.51 -5.45
CA VAL A 85 -11.97 10.08 -5.33
C VAL A 85 -11.06 9.44 -4.28
N LEU A 86 -9.82 9.90 -4.14
CA LEU A 86 -8.96 9.53 -3.02
C LEU A 86 -9.28 10.35 -1.77
N ALA A 87 -9.59 9.63 -0.69
CA ALA A 87 -9.76 10.20 0.64
C ALA A 87 -8.47 10.87 1.14
N LYS A 88 -8.61 11.86 2.01
CA LYS A 88 -7.53 12.60 2.67
C LYS A 88 -7.86 12.88 4.14
N PRO A 89 -6.87 13.19 4.98
CA PRO A 89 -7.09 13.44 6.40
C PRO A 89 -8.12 14.54 6.69
N GLU A 90 -8.23 15.56 5.84
CA GLU A 90 -9.16 16.68 6.07
C GLU A 90 -10.59 16.41 5.56
N ASP A 91 -10.89 15.22 5.05
CA ASP A 91 -12.26 14.87 4.72
C ASP A 91 -13.10 14.76 6.02
N GLU A 92 -14.41 14.99 5.89
CA GLU A 92 -15.36 15.07 7.02
C GLU A 92 -15.30 13.83 7.93
N ASP A 93 -15.13 12.64 7.34
CA ASP A 93 -15.04 11.36 8.06
C ASP A 93 -13.84 11.27 9.03
N PHE A 94 -12.80 12.10 8.83
CA PHE A 94 -11.57 12.06 9.61
C PHE A 94 -11.31 13.36 10.39
N GLY A 95 -11.89 14.50 9.97
CA GLY A 95 -11.78 15.76 10.71
C GLY A 95 -10.35 16.26 10.92
N GLY A 96 -9.41 15.89 10.03
CA GLY A 96 -7.98 16.17 10.16
C GLY A 96 -7.18 15.11 10.92
N ASP A 97 -7.81 14.05 11.43
CA ASP A 97 -7.12 12.96 12.12
C ASP A 97 -6.40 12.02 11.13
N VAL A 98 -5.10 12.26 11.00
CA VAL A 98 -4.19 11.50 10.13
C VAL A 98 -4.10 10.03 10.56
N GLU A 99 -4.11 9.73 11.86
CA GLU A 99 -3.99 8.36 12.36
C GLU A 99 -5.23 7.56 11.98
N SER A 100 -6.41 8.10 12.30
CA SER A 100 -7.70 7.49 11.95
C SER A 100 -7.85 7.33 10.43
N PHE A 101 -7.43 8.32 9.65
CA PHE A 101 -7.39 8.24 8.19
C PHE A 101 -6.52 7.06 7.73
N LEU A 102 -5.26 7.01 8.14
CA LEU A 102 -4.31 6.00 7.68
C LEU A 102 -4.72 4.59 8.11
N VAL A 103 -5.13 4.40 9.36
CA VAL A 103 -5.65 3.12 9.86
C VAL A 103 -6.84 2.66 9.02
N SER A 104 -7.76 3.56 8.70
CA SER A 104 -8.90 3.28 7.81
C SER A 104 -8.45 2.86 6.40
N GLN A 105 -7.40 3.48 5.86
CA GLN A 105 -6.85 3.10 4.55
C GLN A 105 -6.11 1.76 4.57
N TYR A 106 -5.35 1.49 5.64
CA TYR A 106 -4.62 0.23 5.85
C TYR A 106 -5.54 -0.97 5.93
N MET A 107 -6.67 -0.85 6.62
CA MET A 107 -7.65 -1.93 6.74
C MET A 107 -8.32 -2.32 5.40
N ARG A 108 -8.18 -1.47 4.37
CA ARG A 108 -8.68 -1.73 3.01
C ARG A 108 -7.56 -2.03 2.01
N ALA A 109 -6.31 -2.05 2.45
CA ALA A 109 -5.17 -2.29 1.60
C ALA A 109 -4.91 -3.79 1.43
N ASP A 110 -4.40 -4.15 0.26
CA ASP A 110 -3.71 -5.42 0.10
C ASP A 110 -2.37 -5.33 0.84
N TRP A 111 -2.11 -6.31 1.71
CA TRP A 111 -0.88 -6.34 2.49
C TRP A 111 0.20 -7.08 1.74
N VAL A 112 1.36 -6.45 1.60
CA VAL A 112 2.59 -7.17 1.24
C VAL A 112 2.78 -8.28 2.28
N PRO A 113 3.00 -9.53 1.84
CA PRO A 113 3.27 -10.62 2.76
C PRO A 113 4.39 -10.23 3.73
N HIS A 114 4.37 -10.74 4.95
CA HIS A 114 5.50 -10.52 5.85
C HIS A 114 6.72 -11.34 5.40
N GLY A 115 6.47 -12.40 4.63
CA GLY A 115 7.45 -13.42 4.30
C GLY A 115 7.67 -14.42 5.43
N ASN A 116 8.30 -15.55 5.12
CA ASN A 116 8.59 -16.60 6.10
C ASN A 116 10.10 -16.67 6.39
N GLN A 117 10.46 -16.95 7.64
CA GLN A 117 11.83 -17.31 8.04
C GLN A 117 12.92 -16.28 7.67
N GLY A 118 12.58 -14.98 7.63
CA GLY A 118 13.53 -13.92 7.31
C GLY A 118 13.80 -13.72 5.82
N LEU A 119 13.06 -14.39 4.92
CA LEU A 119 13.11 -14.12 3.50
C LEU A 119 12.38 -12.81 3.17
N PRO A 120 12.93 -11.95 2.29
CA PRO A 120 12.19 -10.80 1.83
C PRO A 120 11.03 -11.26 0.95
N SER A 121 9.97 -10.47 0.94
CA SER A 121 8.78 -10.70 0.13
C SER A 121 8.37 -9.42 -0.56
N ALA A 122 7.60 -9.53 -1.64
CA ALA A 122 7.03 -8.36 -2.31
C ALA A 122 5.74 -8.68 -3.05
N LEU A 123 4.97 -7.62 -3.32
CA LEU A 123 3.85 -7.66 -4.25
C LEU A 123 4.12 -6.73 -5.42
N PHE A 124 3.78 -7.22 -6.61
CA PHE A 124 3.65 -6.41 -7.81
C PHE A 124 2.17 -6.29 -8.18
N LYS A 125 1.75 -5.08 -8.57
CA LYS A 125 0.42 -4.85 -9.17
C LYS A 125 0.55 -3.89 -10.34
N GLU A 126 -0.09 -4.24 -11.46
CA GLU A 126 -0.33 -3.30 -12.55
C GLU A 126 -1.39 -2.27 -12.17
N LEU A 127 -1.20 -1.04 -12.62
CA LEU A 127 -2.12 0.08 -12.44
C LEU A 127 -3.13 0.06 -13.60
N GLY A 128 -4.25 -0.63 -13.38
CA GLY A 128 -5.35 -0.73 -14.33
C GLY A 128 -6.48 0.28 -14.09
N ASN A 129 -7.70 -0.06 -14.48
CA ASN A 129 -8.88 0.81 -14.34
C ASN A 129 -9.59 0.71 -12.98
N LYS A 130 -8.97 0.10 -11.97
CA LYS A 130 -9.52 -0.04 -10.62
C LYS A 130 -8.65 0.66 -9.59
N LYS A 131 -9.28 1.40 -8.70
CA LYS A 131 -8.62 1.95 -7.51
C LYS A 131 -8.26 0.84 -6.54
N PHE A 132 -7.12 0.98 -5.86
CA PHE A 132 -6.70 0.07 -4.81
C PHE A 132 -5.68 0.73 -3.87
N ASN A 133 -5.51 0.12 -2.70
CA ASN A 133 -4.45 0.43 -1.76
C ASN A 133 -3.53 -0.79 -1.61
N LEU A 134 -2.23 -0.55 -1.47
CA LEU A 134 -1.23 -1.57 -1.14
C LEU A 134 -0.45 -1.09 0.07
N ALA A 135 -0.14 -1.96 1.03
CA ALA A 135 0.54 -1.54 2.25
C ALA A 135 1.57 -2.56 2.73
N VAL A 136 2.61 -2.04 3.39
CA VAL A 136 3.56 -2.83 4.18
C VAL A 136 3.34 -2.49 5.64
N ARG A 137 3.40 -3.50 6.49
CA ARG A 137 3.31 -3.38 7.95
C ARG A 137 4.51 -4.00 8.65
N ASP A 138 4.50 -3.85 9.97
CA ASP A 138 5.45 -4.47 10.89
C ASP A 138 6.90 -4.09 10.57
N LEU A 139 7.10 -2.86 10.07
CA LEU A 139 8.43 -2.30 9.86
C LEU A 139 9.04 -1.91 11.21
N TRP A 140 9.61 -2.88 11.90
CA TRP A 140 10.23 -2.73 13.23
C TRP A 140 11.72 -3.08 13.12
N GLY A 141 12.49 -2.22 12.47
CA GLY A 141 13.88 -2.52 12.10
C GLY A 141 14.02 -3.09 10.68
N CYS A 142 12.92 -3.48 10.04
CA CYS A 142 12.90 -3.95 8.65
C CYS A 142 13.06 -2.81 7.63
N ALA A 143 13.42 -3.14 6.39
CA ALA A 143 13.39 -2.18 5.28
C ALA A 143 12.23 -2.50 4.32
N SER A 144 11.80 -1.48 3.57
CA SER A 144 10.88 -1.65 2.44
C SER A 144 11.40 -0.88 1.24
N VAL A 145 11.40 -1.51 0.08
CA VAL A 145 11.67 -0.86 -1.19
C VAL A 145 10.36 -0.77 -1.96
N VAL A 146 10.08 0.42 -2.51
CA VAL A 146 8.88 0.69 -3.29
C VAL A 146 9.27 1.26 -4.63
N VAL A 147 8.92 0.58 -5.71
CA VAL A 147 9.15 1.02 -7.09
C VAL A 147 7.80 1.26 -7.74
N VAL A 148 7.55 2.50 -8.15
CA VAL A 148 6.29 2.94 -8.75
C VAL A 148 6.56 3.51 -10.13
N SER A 149 5.64 3.27 -11.06
CA SER A 149 5.61 3.92 -12.37
C SER A 149 4.18 4.31 -12.72
N GLU A 150 3.98 4.85 -13.92
CA GLU A 150 2.64 5.09 -14.44
C GLU A 150 1.89 3.80 -14.80
N LYS A 151 2.57 2.64 -14.84
CA LYS A 151 2.01 1.33 -15.22
C LYS A 151 1.94 0.32 -14.08
N GLY A 152 2.80 0.41 -13.06
CA GLY A 152 2.83 -0.59 -11.99
C GLY A 152 3.39 -0.09 -10.67
N ILE A 153 3.17 -0.88 -9.64
CA ILE A 153 3.77 -0.74 -8.32
C ILE A 153 4.38 -2.07 -7.91
N TRP A 154 5.59 -2.01 -7.34
CA TRP A 154 6.25 -3.12 -6.68
C TRP A 154 6.64 -2.67 -5.27
N MET A 155 6.28 -3.43 -4.26
CA MET A 155 6.44 -3.03 -2.87
C MET A 155 6.89 -4.23 -2.03
N SER A 156 8.01 -4.09 -1.31
CA SER A 156 8.61 -5.19 -0.55
C SER A 156 8.57 -5.02 0.96
N HIS A 157 8.71 -6.14 1.65
CA HIS A 157 9.13 -6.23 3.04
C HIS A 157 10.47 -6.98 3.09
N ILE A 158 11.51 -6.35 3.64
CA ILE A 158 12.86 -6.92 3.78
C ILE A 158 13.19 -6.99 5.27
N TRP A 159 13.34 -8.21 5.79
CA TRP A 159 13.56 -8.45 7.21
C TRP A 159 14.83 -7.83 7.74
N GLU A 160 14.80 -7.36 8.99
CA GLU A 160 16.02 -6.96 9.69
C GLU A 160 16.95 -8.15 9.93
N ASN A 161 16.39 -9.24 10.44
CA ASN A 161 17.08 -10.49 10.73
C ASN A 161 16.61 -11.56 9.73
N PRO A 162 17.50 -12.14 8.90
CA PRO A 162 18.97 -12.07 8.98
C PRO A 162 19.62 -11.01 8.08
N SER A 163 18.84 -10.24 7.30
CA SER A 163 19.40 -9.49 6.18
C SER A 163 20.32 -8.34 6.58
N PHE A 164 19.92 -7.52 7.56
CA PHE A 164 20.69 -6.37 8.01
C PHE A 164 21.49 -6.68 9.27
N GLY A 165 20.93 -7.51 10.15
CA GLY A 165 21.52 -7.83 11.44
C GLY A 165 21.15 -9.21 11.93
N ARG A 166 21.80 -9.59 13.02
CA ARG A 166 21.43 -10.75 13.82
C ARG A 166 21.41 -10.34 15.29
N GLU A 167 20.47 -10.91 16.01
CA GLU A 167 20.47 -10.84 17.46
C GLU A 167 21.52 -11.80 18.01
N VAL A 168 22.45 -11.31 18.84
CA VAL A 168 23.58 -12.11 19.35
C VAL A 168 23.38 -12.50 20.82
N LEU A 169 22.93 -11.56 21.63
CA LEU A 169 22.56 -11.72 23.05
C LEU A 169 21.36 -10.82 23.30
N SER A 170 20.41 -11.22 24.15
CA SER A 170 19.11 -10.55 24.37
C SER A 170 19.15 -9.02 24.14
N ASN A 171 18.61 -8.57 23.01
CA ASN A 171 18.53 -7.17 22.57
C ASN A 171 19.86 -6.48 22.15
N ARG A 172 20.91 -7.23 21.81
CA ARG A 172 22.14 -6.76 21.19
C ARG A 172 22.17 -7.18 19.73
N TRP A 173 22.25 -6.18 18.87
CA TRP A 173 22.31 -6.35 17.42
C TRP A 173 23.76 -6.27 16.93
N ALA A 174 24.14 -7.24 16.11
CA ALA A 174 25.35 -7.17 15.30
C ALA A 174 24.98 -7.14 13.82
N PRO A 175 25.77 -6.48 12.96
CA PRO A 175 25.61 -6.62 11.52
C PRO A 175 25.64 -8.10 11.11
N SER A 176 24.80 -8.48 10.15
CA SER A 176 24.94 -9.79 9.51
C SER A 176 26.17 -9.79 8.59
N GLU A 177 26.58 -10.96 8.13
CA GLU A 177 27.67 -11.09 7.16
C GLU A 177 27.25 -10.54 5.78
N ASP A 178 28.21 -10.08 4.98
CA ASP A 178 27.92 -9.44 3.69
C ASP A 178 27.30 -10.40 2.68
N ASN A 179 27.73 -11.66 2.67
CA ASN A 179 27.13 -12.72 1.86
C ASN A 179 25.65 -12.94 2.22
N VAL A 180 25.27 -12.85 3.49
CA VAL A 180 23.89 -12.95 3.96
C VAL A 180 23.08 -11.78 3.42
N PHE A 181 23.58 -10.54 3.56
CA PHE A 181 22.90 -9.38 2.98
C PHE A 181 22.75 -9.47 1.46
N ILE A 182 23.81 -9.86 0.74
CA ILE A 182 23.78 -10.02 -0.72
C ILE A 182 22.72 -11.06 -1.12
N ASN A 183 22.73 -12.23 -0.49
CA ASN A 183 21.84 -13.34 -0.86
C ASN A 183 20.40 -13.15 -0.39
N THR A 184 20.17 -12.38 0.68
CA THR A 184 18.82 -12.13 1.21
C THR A 184 18.24 -10.80 0.77
N VAL A 185 19.00 -9.91 0.15
CA VAL A 185 18.51 -8.60 -0.30
C VAL A 185 18.89 -8.31 -1.75
N LEU A 186 20.18 -8.13 -2.04
CA LEU A 186 20.60 -7.58 -3.33
C LEU A 186 20.31 -8.51 -4.51
N LYS A 187 20.50 -9.82 -4.34
CA LYS A 187 20.16 -10.83 -5.37
C LYS A 187 18.63 -10.94 -5.54
N PRO A 188 17.84 -11.23 -4.49
CA PRO A 188 16.39 -11.29 -4.64
C PRO A 188 15.76 -10.01 -5.18
N LEU A 189 16.31 -8.83 -4.90
CA LEU A 189 15.80 -7.57 -5.45
C LEU A 189 15.78 -7.56 -6.99
N ALA A 190 16.81 -8.14 -7.63
CA ALA A 190 16.87 -8.28 -9.08
C ALA A 190 16.13 -9.51 -9.58
N ASP A 191 16.47 -10.68 -9.01
CA ASP A 191 16.17 -11.98 -9.59
C ASP A 191 14.92 -12.61 -8.98
N GLY A 192 14.50 -12.12 -7.81
CA GLY A 192 13.39 -12.62 -7.05
C GLY A 192 13.75 -13.79 -6.14
N ASN A 193 12.74 -14.30 -5.46
CA ASN A 193 12.72 -15.54 -4.72
C ASN A 193 11.26 -16.08 -4.71
N GLU A 194 11.00 -17.12 -3.91
CA GLU A 194 9.67 -17.75 -3.80
C GLU A 194 8.53 -16.80 -3.36
N GLN A 195 8.85 -15.71 -2.65
CA GLN A 195 7.90 -14.77 -2.05
C GLN A 195 8.05 -13.33 -2.57
N MET A 196 9.02 -13.11 -3.46
CA MET A 196 9.37 -11.80 -3.97
C MET A 196 9.63 -11.90 -5.47
N PRO A 197 8.73 -11.40 -6.33
CA PRO A 197 9.06 -11.29 -7.75
C PRO A 197 10.24 -10.32 -7.93
N GLY A 198 11.30 -10.73 -8.64
CA GLY A 198 12.47 -9.89 -8.91
C GLY A 198 12.15 -8.73 -9.85
N LEU A 199 12.76 -7.57 -9.64
CA LEU A 199 12.50 -6.37 -10.45
C LEU A 199 12.88 -6.53 -11.93
N THR A 200 13.89 -7.34 -12.25
CA THR A 200 14.37 -7.53 -13.63
C THR A 200 13.27 -8.00 -14.57
N GLN A 201 12.30 -8.78 -14.08
CA GLN A 201 11.19 -9.26 -14.92
C GLN A 201 10.24 -8.13 -15.38
N PHE A 202 10.28 -6.98 -14.70
CA PHE A 202 9.41 -5.84 -14.99
C PHE A 202 10.13 -4.70 -15.74
N THR A 203 11.41 -4.88 -16.10
CA THR A 203 12.22 -3.87 -16.81
C THR A 203 12.44 -4.19 -18.29
N GLN A 204 11.95 -5.33 -18.77
CA GLN A 204 12.12 -5.78 -20.15
C GLN A 204 10.82 -5.64 -20.95
N GLY A 205 10.94 -5.47 -22.26
CA GLY A 205 9.79 -5.43 -23.19
C GLY A 205 8.77 -4.36 -22.81
N ASN A 206 7.50 -4.75 -22.69
CA ASN A 206 6.42 -3.88 -22.20
C ASN A 206 6.29 -3.92 -20.66
N GLY A 207 7.40 -4.07 -19.93
CA GLY A 207 7.43 -4.16 -18.48
C GLY A 207 6.97 -2.86 -17.80
N ALA A 208 6.48 -2.96 -16.57
CA ALA A 208 5.96 -1.80 -15.84
C ALA A 208 7.02 -0.75 -15.50
N PHE A 209 8.31 -1.11 -15.47
CA PHE A 209 9.40 -0.24 -15.04
C PHE A 209 10.39 0.11 -16.16
N ILE A 210 9.92 0.20 -17.39
CA ILE A 210 10.67 0.79 -18.51
C ILE A 210 10.59 2.32 -18.50
N ALA A 211 11.51 2.99 -19.20
CA ALA A 211 11.64 4.44 -19.22
C ALA A 211 10.34 5.17 -19.63
N GLU A 212 9.55 4.58 -20.55
CA GLU A 212 8.27 5.13 -21.02
C GLU A 212 7.29 5.39 -19.86
N TYR A 213 7.24 4.49 -18.87
CA TYR A 213 6.35 4.63 -17.71
C TYR A 213 6.98 5.39 -16.55
N LYS A 214 8.18 5.96 -16.75
CA LYS A 214 8.85 6.91 -15.85
C LYS A 214 8.92 6.38 -14.40
N PRO A 215 9.63 5.27 -14.16
CA PRO A 215 9.71 4.64 -12.85
C PRO A 215 10.42 5.53 -11.82
N PHE A 216 10.05 5.35 -10.57
CA PHE A 216 10.57 6.05 -9.41
C PHE A 216 10.71 5.09 -8.24
N ALA A 217 11.74 5.25 -7.42
CA ALA A 217 12.03 4.33 -6.33
C ALA A 217 12.12 5.03 -4.97
N TYR A 218 11.69 4.31 -3.93
CA TYR A 218 11.71 4.72 -2.54
C TYR A 218 12.33 3.63 -1.68
N ILE A 219 13.09 4.03 -0.67
CA ILE A 219 13.62 3.13 0.35
C ILE A 219 13.19 3.64 1.72
N PHE A 220 12.44 2.81 2.45
CA PHE A 220 12.00 3.07 3.81
C PHE A 220 12.80 2.20 4.76
N TYR A 221 13.37 2.81 5.80
CA TYR A 221 14.25 2.13 6.75
C TYR A 221 14.13 2.72 8.16
N PRO A 222 14.47 1.97 9.22
CA PRO A 222 14.28 2.43 10.59
C PRO A 222 15.22 3.59 10.92
N SER A 223 14.79 4.42 11.87
CA SER A 223 15.68 5.32 12.60
C SER A 223 16.78 4.53 13.33
N TRP A 224 17.79 5.24 13.84
CA TRP A 224 18.92 4.63 14.55
C TRP A 224 18.48 3.74 15.71
N SER A 225 19.32 2.75 16.02
CA SER A 225 19.22 1.95 17.22
C SER A 225 20.14 2.53 18.32
N ARG A 226 20.37 1.75 19.38
CA ARG A 226 21.37 2.06 20.42
C ARG A 226 22.78 1.54 20.09
N HIS A 227 22.96 0.98 18.88
CA HIS A 227 24.16 0.25 18.48
C HIS A 227 24.83 0.94 17.28
N ALA A 228 25.66 1.95 17.53
CA ALA A 228 26.19 2.83 16.48
C ALA A 228 26.96 2.10 15.34
N GLN A 229 27.67 1.01 15.65
CA GLN A 229 28.35 0.20 14.62
C GLN A 229 27.33 -0.52 13.72
N TYR A 230 26.27 -1.05 14.32
CA TYR A 230 25.17 -1.69 13.59
C TYR A 230 24.48 -0.69 12.66
N ASP A 231 24.13 0.49 13.18
CA ASP A 231 23.44 1.54 12.42
C ASP A 231 24.28 2.03 11.22
N ARG A 232 25.60 2.12 11.39
CA ARG A 232 26.52 2.47 10.31
C ARG A 232 26.47 1.46 9.17
N VAL A 233 26.54 0.17 9.48
CA VAL A 233 26.50 -0.90 8.47
C VAL A 233 25.11 -0.99 7.83
N TYR A 234 24.05 -0.84 8.62
CA TYR A 234 22.68 -0.75 8.11
C TYR A 234 22.56 0.37 7.07
N THR A 235 23.04 1.58 7.41
CA THR A 235 23.00 2.73 6.50
C THR A 235 23.81 2.50 5.23
N ALA A 236 24.99 1.86 5.33
CA ALA A 236 25.78 1.49 4.16
C ALA A 236 25.00 0.55 3.23
N ARG A 237 24.31 -0.44 3.81
CA ARG A 237 23.47 -1.41 3.07
C ARG A 237 22.26 -0.76 2.40
N ILE A 238 21.67 0.27 3.00
CA ILE A 238 20.64 1.08 2.33
C ILE A 238 21.20 1.77 1.09
N ASN A 239 22.45 2.26 1.12
CA ASN A 239 23.09 2.82 -0.06
C ASN A 239 23.37 1.74 -1.13
N ASP A 240 23.74 0.52 -0.73
CA ASP A 240 23.93 -0.59 -1.66
C ASP A 240 22.63 -0.96 -2.39
N ILE A 241 21.50 -0.94 -1.68
CA ILE A 241 20.16 -1.09 -2.29
C ILE A 241 19.90 0.04 -3.27
N SER A 242 20.18 1.29 -2.89
CA SER A 242 20.01 2.46 -3.78
C SER A 242 20.79 2.29 -5.08
N HIS A 243 22.09 1.98 -5.00
CA HIS A 243 22.93 1.75 -6.18
C HIS A 243 22.51 0.53 -7.00
N LYS A 244 21.93 -0.50 -6.37
CA LYS A 244 21.36 -1.64 -7.10
C LYS A 244 20.13 -1.22 -7.89
N LEU A 245 19.24 -0.42 -7.31
CA LEU A 245 18.04 0.11 -7.99
C LEU A 245 18.41 1.01 -9.17
N GLU A 246 19.38 1.90 -9.01
CA GLU A 246 19.89 2.77 -10.09
C GLU A 246 20.45 1.99 -11.28
N ARG A 247 21.03 0.81 -11.04
CA ARG A 247 21.53 -0.07 -12.11
C ARG A 247 20.44 -0.92 -12.75
N LEU A 248 19.39 -1.25 -12.01
CA LEU A 248 18.29 -2.10 -12.50
C LEU A 248 17.24 -1.31 -13.28
N LEU A 249 17.00 -0.05 -12.89
CA LEU A 249 15.85 0.73 -13.31
C LEU A 249 16.29 2.00 -14.04
N PRO A 250 15.60 2.41 -15.11
CA PRO A 250 15.87 3.67 -15.80
C PRO A 250 15.27 4.85 -15.02
N LEU A 251 15.81 5.12 -13.83
CA LEU A 251 15.33 6.20 -12.95
C LEU A 251 15.83 7.56 -13.43
N SER A 252 14.94 8.55 -13.50
CA SER A 252 15.34 9.94 -13.82
C SER A 252 16.01 10.65 -12.64
N VAL A 253 15.76 10.18 -11.41
CA VAL A 253 16.42 10.64 -10.20
C VAL A 253 16.76 9.46 -9.29
N PRO A 254 17.80 9.56 -8.45
CA PRO A 254 18.12 8.52 -7.47
C PRO A 254 16.95 8.19 -6.54
N PRO A 255 16.89 6.95 -6.01
CA PRO A 255 15.88 6.55 -5.03
C PRO A 255 15.78 7.52 -3.86
N LEU A 256 14.54 7.87 -3.47
CA LEU A 256 14.31 8.70 -2.29
C LEU A 256 14.30 7.84 -1.02
N ILE A 257 15.08 8.25 -0.03
CA ILE A 257 15.31 7.46 1.18
C ILE A 257 14.63 8.15 2.37
N TYR A 258 13.74 7.42 3.05
CA TYR A 258 12.98 7.91 4.20
C TYR A 258 13.20 7.05 5.44
N GLN A 259 13.40 7.73 6.57
CA GLN A 259 13.44 7.10 7.89
C GLN A 259 12.05 7.06 8.53
N TYR A 260 11.80 5.99 9.28
CA TYR A 260 10.60 5.80 10.10
C TYR A 260 10.97 5.46 11.56
N ASP A 261 10.03 5.62 12.49
CA ASP A 261 10.26 5.28 13.91
C ASP A 261 10.39 3.76 14.11
N ARG A 262 11.59 3.33 14.54
CA ARG A 262 11.91 1.91 14.77
C ARG A 262 10.96 1.22 15.76
N ALA A 263 10.33 1.96 16.67
CA ALA A 263 9.47 1.39 17.72
C ALA A 263 8.27 0.62 17.15
N GLY A 264 7.86 0.91 15.92
CA GLY A 264 6.73 0.23 15.32
C GLY A 264 5.38 0.61 15.93
N GLY A 265 4.35 -0.16 15.58
CA GLY A 265 3.00 0.01 16.07
C GLY A 265 2.14 -1.21 15.80
N ASP A 266 1.04 -1.35 16.54
CA ASP A 266 0.07 -2.42 16.38
C ASP A 266 -0.78 -2.25 15.10
N LEU A 267 -1.80 -3.09 14.93
CA LEU A 267 -2.69 -3.04 13.77
C LEU A 267 -3.47 -1.73 13.67
N LEU A 268 -3.77 -1.10 14.81
CA LEU A 268 -4.55 0.13 14.91
C LEU A 268 -3.66 1.38 14.95
N SER A 269 -2.37 1.23 14.67
CA SER A 269 -1.44 2.34 14.54
C SER A 269 -0.88 2.45 13.11
N SER A 270 -0.63 3.68 12.67
CA SER A 270 0.11 3.99 11.44
C SER A 270 1.62 3.75 11.56
N LYS A 271 2.17 3.65 12.78
CA LYS A 271 3.61 3.44 12.98
C LYS A 271 4.10 2.15 12.34
N GLY A 272 5.31 2.22 11.78
CA GLY A 272 5.94 1.10 11.07
C GLY A 272 5.16 0.64 9.84
N LYS A 273 4.44 1.55 9.15
CA LYS A 273 3.66 1.24 7.95
C LYS A 273 3.92 2.21 6.82
N VAL A 274 3.84 1.68 5.60
CA VAL A 274 3.88 2.44 4.36
C VAL A 274 2.61 2.12 3.58
N LEU A 275 1.92 3.15 3.10
CA LEU A 275 0.70 3.01 2.29
C LEU A 275 0.98 3.51 0.88
N PHE A 276 0.62 2.73 -0.12
CA PHE A 276 0.44 3.17 -1.49
C PHE A 276 -1.06 3.25 -1.81
N GLN A 277 -1.48 4.33 -2.45
CA GLN A 277 -2.84 4.52 -2.95
C GLN A 277 -2.80 4.78 -4.45
N TYR A 278 -3.73 4.18 -5.20
CA TYR A 278 -3.90 4.41 -6.62
C TYR A 278 -5.35 4.70 -6.98
N GLU A 279 -5.55 5.69 -7.83
CA GLU A 279 -6.84 6.02 -8.42
C GLU A 279 -6.68 6.33 -9.91
N PRO A 280 -7.28 5.54 -10.82
CA PRO A 280 -7.20 5.76 -12.26
C PRO A 280 -7.96 7.00 -12.74
N ASN A 281 -8.98 7.46 -12.02
CA ASN A 281 -9.91 8.51 -12.45
C ASN A 281 -10.09 9.59 -11.37
N GLU A 282 -9.00 10.18 -10.90
CA GLU A 282 -9.05 11.19 -9.83
C GLU A 282 -9.65 12.52 -10.31
N ARG A 283 -9.41 12.88 -11.57
CA ARG A 283 -10.01 14.05 -12.20
C ARG A 283 -10.14 13.89 -13.71
N VAL A 284 -11.20 14.50 -14.27
CA VAL A 284 -11.39 14.65 -15.72
C VAL A 284 -11.36 16.13 -16.05
N THR A 285 -10.40 16.56 -16.87
CA THR A 285 -10.28 17.96 -17.31
C THR A 285 -10.70 18.08 -18.76
N GLN A 286 -11.49 19.11 -19.10
CA GLN A 286 -11.85 19.37 -20.49
C GLN A 286 -10.67 20.06 -21.19
N THR A 287 -10.19 19.46 -22.28
CA THR A 287 -9.11 20.02 -23.11
C THR A 287 -9.63 20.34 -24.51
N LYS A 288 -8.85 21.06 -25.32
CA LYS A 288 -9.17 21.32 -26.74
C LYS A 288 -9.39 20.03 -27.54
N ASN A 289 -8.75 18.93 -27.11
CA ASN A 289 -8.82 17.62 -27.76
C ASN A 289 -9.85 16.69 -27.10
N GLY A 290 -10.71 17.21 -26.22
CA GLY A 290 -11.71 16.46 -25.47
C GLY A 290 -11.35 16.21 -24.00
N PRO A 291 -12.14 15.39 -23.28
CA PRO A 291 -11.92 15.12 -21.87
C PRO A 291 -10.66 14.29 -21.63
N LEU A 292 -9.78 14.80 -20.77
CA LEU A 292 -8.56 14.14 -20.31
C LEU A 292 -8.78 13.56 -18.91
N GLN A 293 -8.86 12.23 -18.82
CA GLN A 293 -8.83 11.51 -17.54
C GLN A 293 -7.41 11.53 -16.99
N GLN A 294 -7.25 11.87 -15.71
CA GLN A 294 -5.96 11.83 -15.01
C GLN A 294 -5.99 10.80 -13.88
N ALA A 295 -4.99 9.93 -13.89
CA ALA A 295 -4.71 8.99 -12.83
C ALA A 295 -3.78 9.64 -11.79
N VAL A 296 -3.80 9.11 -10.57
CA VAL A 296 -2.95 9.55 -9.47
C VAL A 296 -2.47 8.37 -8.66
N ASN A 297 -1.29 8.51 -8.07
CA ASN A 297 -0.87 7.69 -6.94
C ASN A 297 -0.40 8.57 -5.77
N ARG A 298 -0.39 7.99 -4.57
CA ARG A 298 0.16 8.60 -3.34
C ARG A 298 0.92 7.55 -2.53
N ILE A 299 1.98 7.97 -1.84
CA ILE A 299 2.65 7.16 -0.82
C ILE A 299 2.65 7.90 0.51
N TRP A 300 2.21 7.23 1.57
CA TRP A 300 2.24 7.72 2.95
C TRP A 300 3.21 6.89 3.78
N LEU A 301 3.81 7.53 4.76
CA LEU A 301 4.74 6.90 5.70
C LEU A 301 4.36 7.30 7.13
N GLU A 302 3.97 6.32 7.94
CA GLU A 302 3.54 6.51 9.33
C GLU A 302 2.52 7.66 9.50
N ASN A 303 2.45 8.27 10.68
CA ASN A 303 1.54 9.36 11.03
C ASN A 303 1.95 10.72 10.44
N ARG A 304 2.72 10.74 9.33
CA ARG A 304 3.10 12.00 8.70
C ARG A 304 1.84 12.69 8.16
N PRO A 305 1.68 14.00 8.41
CA PRO A 305 0.49 14.73 7.99
C PRO A 305 0.39 14.88 6.47
N MET A 306 1.48 14.62 5.75
CA MET A 306 1.59 14.72 4.31
C MET A 306 2.14 13.43 3.73
N TYR A 307 1.66 13.09 2.54
CA TYR A 307 2.26 12.04 1.72
C TYR A 307 3.74 12.36 1.41
N VAL A 308 4.55 11.32 1.28
CA VAL A 308 5.95 11.43 0.84
C VAL A 308 6.06 11.40 -0.69
N HIS A 309 5.01 10.94 -1.37
CA HIS A 309 4.88 10.97 -2.83
C HIS A 309 3.46 11.28 -3.25
N GLN A 310 3.32 12.08 -4.30
CA GLN A 310 2.09 12.15 -5.09
C GLN A 310 2.46 12.47 -6.53
N ARG A 311 1.84 11.77 -7.47
CA ARG A 311 2.03 12.06 -8.88
C ARG A 311 0.74 11.89 -9.67
N TYR A 312 0.54 12.78 -10.63
CA TYR A 312 -0.55 12.75 -11.60
C TYR A 312 -0.02 12.49 -13.00
N TRP A 313 -0.79 11.77 -13.82
CA TRP A 313 -0.49 11.59 -15.25
C TRP A 313 -1.78 11.40 -16.05
N PRO A 314 -1.77 11.66 -17.37
CA PRO A 314 -2.83 11.23 -18.28
C PRO A 314 -3.08 9.73 -18.17
N ALA A 315 -4.32 9.31 -17.92
CA ALA A 315 -4.63 7.89 -17.79
C ALA A 315 -4.31 7.13 -19.09
N TRP A 316 -3.47 6.10 -18.95
CA TRP A 316 -3.13 5.17 -20.03
C TRP A 316 -4.38 4.41 -20.50
N PRO A 317 -4.41 3.85 -21.73
CA PRO A 317 -5.59 3.16 -22.25
C PRO A 317 -6.19 2.10 -21.30
N LEU A 318 -5.35 1.31 -20.62
CA LEU A 318 -5.77 0.29 -19.65
C LEU A 318 -6.32 0.86 -18.32
N GLN A 319 -6.05 2.13 -18.03
CA GLN A 319 -6.49 2.85 -16.83
C GLN A 319 -7.80 3.58 -17.05
N ARG A 320 -8.15 3.84 -18.31
CA ARG A 320 -9.42 4.44 -18.65
C ARG A 320 -10.52 3.45 -18.31
N SER A 321 -11.51 3.90 -17.55
CA SER A 321 -12.75 3.14 -17.41
C SER A 321 -13.36 2.99 -18.80
N ALA A 322 -13.85 1.80 -19.16
CA ALA A 322 -14.57 1.56 -20.40
C ALA A 322 -15.91 2.31 -20.36
N GLY A 323 -15.85 3.63 -20.54
CA GLY A 323 -16.98 4.53 -20.41
C GLY A 323 -17.53 4.62 -18.98
N ASN A 324 -17.69 5.85 -18.51
CA ASN A 324 -18.83 6.15 -17.66
C ASN A 324 -20.11 5.83 -18.47
N ALA A 325 -20.53 4.57 -18.52
CA ALA A 325 -21.82 4.16 -19.08
C ALA A 325 -23.01 4.82 -18.33
N ASN A 326 -22.74 5.48 -17.20
CA ASN A 326 -23.72 6.23 -16.42
C ASN A 326 -23.74 7.74 -16.73
N ALA A 327 -22.88 8.27 -17.61
CA ALA A 327 -22.88 9.71 -17.95
C ALA A 327 -23.83 10.09 -19.10
N LYS A 328 -24.69 9.17 -19.58
CA LYS A 328 -25.55 9.39 -20.77
C LYS A 328 -27.03 9.05 -20.54
N ARG A 329 -27.58 9.29 -19.34
CA ARG A 329 -29.03 9.08 -19.07
C ARG A 329 -29.90 10.33 -18.90
N ASP A 330 -29.34 11.53 -19.02
CA ASP A 330 -30.14 12.77 -18.87
C ASP A 330 -30.53 13.47 -20.18
N THR A 331 -30.24 12.88 -21.33
CA THR A 331 -30.77 13.40 -22.61
C THR A 331 -31.10 12.25 -23.56
N SER A 332 -32.29 11.68 -23.43
CA SER A 332 -32.95 11.04 -24.56
C SER A 332 -34.47 11.23 -24.44
N PRO A 333 -35.14 11.73 -25.49
CA PRO A 333 -36.60 11.77 -25.54
C PRO A 333 -37.18 10.36 -25.49
N ARG A 334 -38.29 10.25 -24.78
CA ARG A 334 -39.13 9.06 -24.62
C ARG A 334 -39.37 8.34 -25.97
N PRO A 335 -38.99 7.07 -26.15
CA PRO A 335 -39.38 6.31 -27.32
C PRO A 335 -40.80 5.77 -27.14
N THR A 336 -41.63 6.08 -28.12
CA THR A 336 -42.95 5.49 -28.32
C THR A 336 -42.81 3.99 -28.59
N ILE A 337 -43.69 3.22 -27.96
CA ILE A 337 -43.82 1.77 -28.08
C ILE A 337 -44.07 1.38 -29.55
N ALA A 338 -43.26 0.47 -30.08
CA ALA A 338 -43.64 -0.39 -31.19
C ALA A 338 -42.95 -1.76 -31.03
N ILE A 339 -43.77 -2.80 -30.92
CA ILE A 339 -43.41 -4.22 -30.98
C ILE A 339 -43.37 -4.60 -32.48
N PRO A 340 -42.36 -5.33 -32.97
CA PRO A 340 -42.64 -6.70 -33.40
C PRO A 340 -41.50 -7.73 -33.21
N ASN A 341 -41.95 -8.99 -33.21
CA ASN A 341 -41.23 -10.26 -33.17
C ASN A 341 -40.15 -10.46 -34.25
N ALA A 342 -39.08 -11.21 -33.95
CA ALA A 342 -38.60 -12.37 -34.73
C ALA A 342 -37.31 -13.01 -34.14
N THR A 343 -37.48 -14.26 -33.70
CA THR A 343 -36.65 -15.48 -33.86
C THR A 343 -35.15 -15.48 -34.27
N LEU A 344 -34.40 -16.31 -33.51
CA LEU A 344 -33.36 -17.31 -33.88
C LEU A 344 -32.08 -16.88 -34.62
N SER A 345 -30.92 -17.07 -33.97
CA SER A 345 -29.93 -18.14 -34.30
C SER A 345 -28.57 -17.90 -33.61
N CYS A 346 -28.03 -18.95 -32.98
CA CYS A 346 -26.61 -19.10 -32.67
C CYS A 346 -25.87 -19.65 -33.91
N PRO A 347 -24.54 -19.52 -33.99
CA PRO A 347 -23.73 -20.65 -33.51
C PRO A 347 -22.41 -20.29 -32.80
N GLU A 348 -22.16 -21.15 -31.81
CA GLU A 348 -20.92 -21.79 -31.35
C GLU A 348 -19.67 -21.64 -32.25
N THR A 349 -18.53 -21.25 -31.65
CA THR A 349 -17.21 -21.39 -32.28
C THR A 349 -16.21 -22.05 -31.34
N THR A 350 -15.70 -23.16 -31.84
CA THR A 350 -14.73 -24.12 -31.30
C THR A 350 -13.33 -23.53 -31.05
N VAL A 351 -12.71 -24.00 -29.98
CA VAL A 351 -11.32 -23.71 -29.55
C VAL A 351 -10.34 -24.63 -30.27
N THR A 352 -9.27 -24.06 -30.84
CA THR A 352 -8.13 -24.80 -31.40
C THR A 352 -6.86 -24.51 -30.56
N PRO A 353 -6.12 -25.53 -30.10
CA PRO A 353 -4.89 -25.34 -29.33
C PRO A 353 -3.68 -25.12 -30.27
N GLN A 354 -2.83 -24.14 -29.96
CA GLN A 354 -1.56 -23.92 -30.66
C GLN A 354 -0.36 -24.44 -29.87
N ILE A 355 0.56 -25.00 -30.64
CA ILE A 355 1.74 -25.79 -30.30
C ILE A 355 2.94 -24.86 -30.04
N ILE A 356 3.75 -25.23 -29.05
CA ILE A 356 5.00 -24.57 -28.64
C ILE A 356 6.15 -25.05 -29.54
N PRO A 357 7.00 -24.16 -30.11
CA PRO A 357 8.33 -24.53 -30.58
C PRO A 357 9.42 -24.21 -29.54
N ALA A 358 10.39 -25.12 -29.48
CA ALA A 358 11.50 -25.19 -28.54
C ALA A 358 12.49 -24.02 -28.64
N LEU A 359 13.07 -23.69 -27.47
CA LEU A 359 14.09 -22.67 -27.25
C LEU A 359 15.47 -23.26 -27.51
N ASP A 360 16.23 -22.62 -28.41
CA ASP A 360 17.60 -22.98 -28.75
C ASP A 360 18.62 -22.17 -27.92
N ARG A 361 19.78 -22.80 -27.69
CA ARG A 361 20.88 -22.38 -26.82
C ARG A 361 21.56 -21.09 -27.27
N LEU A 362 21.87 -20.20 -26.32
CA LEU A 362 22.93 -19.20 -26.50
C LEU A 362 23.84 -19.08 -25.26
N VAL A 363 25.07 -19.56 -25.48
CA VAL A 363 26.40 -19.08 -25.09
C VAL A 363 26.48 -17.99 -24.00
N ILE A 364 27.17 -18.35 -22.91
CA ILE A 364 27.67 -17.46 -21.85
C ILE A 364 29.04 -16.94 -22.30
N ASP A 365 29.24 -15.63 -22.25
CA ASP A 365 30.58 -15.03 -22.29
C ASP A 365 30.76 -14.11 -21.08
N ASP A 366 31.88 -14.33 -20.39
CA ASP A 366 32.22 -13.87 -19.06
C ASP A 366 33.24 -12.74 -19.16
N ARG A 367 32.91 -11.55 -18.65
CA ARG A 367 33.93 -10.49 -18.48
C ARG A 367 33.64 -9.61 -17.26
N SER A 368 34.42 -9.92 -16.23
CA SER A 368 34.67 -9.14 -15.02
C SER A 368 35.36 -7.82 -15.33
N GLU A 369 34.80 -6.69 -14.89
CA GLU A 369 35.56 -5.46 -14.64
C GLU A 369 35.21 -4.83 -13.29
N THR A 370 36.22 -4.80 -12.44
CA THR A 370 36.35 -4.07 -11.18
C THR A 370 36.42 -2.56 -11.41
N SER A 371 35.62 -1.77 -10.69
CA SER A 371 35.88 -0.34 -10.55
C SER A 371 35.57 0.19 -9.15
N THR A 372 36.59 0.81 -8.57
CA THR A 372 36.68 1.55 -7.31
C THR A 372 35.82 2.81 -7.32
N ALA A 373 34.93 2.98 -6.34
CA ALA A 373 34.10 4.17 -6.19
C ALA A 373 34.50 5.02 -4.96
N THR A 374 34.82 6.28 -5.23
CA THR A 374 35.12 7.33 -4.26
C THR A 374 33.84 7.92 -3.68
N ARG A 375 33.86 8.15 -2.37
CA ARG A 375 32.75 8.55 -1.48
C ARG A 375 32.36 10.02 -1.65
N ASN A 376 31.09 10.29 -1.99
CA ASN A 376 30.47 11.61 -1.83
C ASN A 376 29.18 11.50 -0.99
N LYS A 377 29.09 12.33 0.07
CA LYS A 377 27.92 12.42 0.96
C LYS A 377 26.78 13.18 0.24
N ARG A 378 25.59 12.60 0.19
CA ARG A 378 24.35 13.25 -0.28
C ARG A 378 23.47 13.72 0.89
N PRO A 379 22.69 14.81 0.74
CA PRO A 379 21.81 15.32 1.79
C PRO A 379 20.44 14.62 1.80
N ILE A 380 19.82 14.65 2.98
CA ILE A 380 18.48 14.14 3.31
C ILE A 380 17.42 15.03 2.63
N ALA A 381 16.45 14.44 1.92
CA ALA A 381 15.44 15.16 1.16
C ALA A 381 14.21 15.54 2.00
N SER A 382 13.80 16.82 1.88
CA SER A 382 12.50 17.35 2.30
C SER A 382 11.45 17.14 1.20
N PRO A 383 10.14 17.14 1.50
CA PRO A 383 9.09 16.86 0.52
C PRO A 383 9.04 17.95 -0.56
N MET A 384 9.36 17.60 -1.80
CA MET A 384 9.12 18.43 -2.97
C MET A 384 7.74 18.12 -3.55
N SER A 385 6.87 19.13 -3.59
CA SER A 385 5.72 19.13 -4.47
C SER A 385 6.19 19.46 -5.88
N GLU A 386 6.54 18.44 -6.66
CA GLU A 386 6.84 18.63 -8.08
C GLU A 386 5.55 18.46 -8.88
N ALA A 387 4.85 19.58 -9.06
CA ALA A 387 3.82 19.74 -10.09
C ALA A 387 4.29 20.85 -11.02
N GLN A 388 5.28 20.55 -11.85
CA GLN A 388 5.54 21.35 -13.04
C GLN A 388 4.99 20.59 -14.25
N LEU A 389 3.97 21.18 -14.85
CA LEU A 389 3.32 20.71 -16.05
C LEU A 389 4.36 20.78 -17.19
N ASP A 390 4.87 19.64 -17.63
CA ASP A 390 5.70 19.56 -18.84
C ASP A 390 4.87 20.00 -20.05
N SER A 391 5.03 21.25 -20.44
CA SER A 391 4.46 21.83 -21.64
C SER A 391 5.37 21.52 -22.83
N HIS A 392 5.40 20.27 -23.28
CA HIS A 392 5.90 19.93 -24.61
C HIS A 392 5.03 18.83 -25.24
N ILE A 393 3.89 19.27 -25.78
CA ILE A 393 3.23 18.57 -26.89
C ILE A 393 3.55 19.41 -28.12
N THR A 394 4.46 18.93 -28.95
CA THR A 394 4.63 19.43 -30.31
C THR A 394 3.42 18.96 -31.12
N ILE A 395 2.73 19.92 -31.75
CA ILE A 395 1.60 19.71 -32.67
C ILE A 395 2.10 19.04 -33.94
#